data_AF-A0A9D5JPD8-F1
#
_entry.id   AF-A0A9D5JPD8-F1
#
_cell.length_a   1.000
_cell.length_b   1.000
_cell.length_c   1.000
_cell.angle_alpha   90.00
_cell.angle_beta   90.00
_cell.angle_gamma   90.00
#
_symmetry.space_group_name_H-M   'P 1'
#
loop_
_entity.id
_entity.type
_entity.pdbx_description
1 polymer ?
#
loop_
_entity_poly.entity_id
_entity_poly.type
_entity_poly.pdbx_seq_one_letter_code
_entity_poly.pdbx_strand_id
1 'polypeptide(L)'
;MEENRKYVRFKAPFCVQYTSESLKEEVPGVIKDISMGGIRVLLYTNYNVPADSIAFFSILLPENTLQVSARVVWSQLEGEKE
;
A
#
# COMPACT_ATOMS: atom_id res chain seq x y z
N MET A 1 25.36 2.00 -6.12
CA MET A 1 24.19 1.84 -5.22
C MET A 1 23.84 0.37 -5.25
N GLU A 2 24.07 -0.36 -4.16
CA GLU A 2 23.66 -1.76 -4.09
C GLU A 2 22.14 -1.84 -3.95
N GLU A 3 21.54 -2.64 -4.81
CA GLU A 3 20.10 -2.87 -4.80
C GLU A 3 19.76 -3.87 -3.69
N ASN A 4 19.37 -3.36 -2.51
CA ASN A 4 18.99 -4.17 -1.34
C ASN A 4 17.67 -4.96 -1.53
N ARG A 5 17.13 -5.03 -2.74
CA ARG A 5 15.83 -5.68 -3.02
C ARG A 5 16.04 -7.05 -3.62
N LYS A 6 15.55 -8.08 -2.93
CA LYS A 6 15.57 -9.47 -3.42
C LYS A 6 14.70 -9.68 -4.67
N TYR A 7 13.65 -8.86 -4.85
CA TYR A 7 12.68 -9.03 -5.93
C TYR A 7 12.56 -7.77 -6.78
N VAL A 8 12.53 -7.96 -8.10
CA VAL A 8 12.20 -6.93 -9.08
C VAL A 8 10.76 -6.44 -8.86
N ARG A 9 10.54 -5.14 -9.04
CA ARG A 9 9.22 -4.50 -8.87
C ARG A 9 8.67 -4.04 -10.21
N PHE A 10 7.39 -4.32 -10.47
CA PHE A 10 6.67 -3.92 -11.67
C PHE A 10 5.76 -2.75 -11.37
N LYS A 11 5.68 -1.78 -12.29
CA LYS A 11 4.71 -0.68 -12.20
C LYS A 11 3.31 -1.22 -12.52
N ALA A 12 2.37 -0.99 -11.62
CA ALA A 12 1.06 -1.63 -11.65
C ALA A 12 0.00 -0.71 -11.02
N PRO A 13 -0.49 0.31 -11.77
CA PRO A 13 -1.43 1.32 -11.27
C PRO A 13 -2.84 0.75 -11.11
N PHE A 14 -3.04 -0.05 -10.06
CA PHE A 14 -4.36 -0.56 -9.70
C PHE A 14 -4.98 0.29 -8.60
N CYS A 15 -6.28 0.57 -8.72
CA CYS A 15 -7.06 1.19 -7.65
C CYS A 15 -7.15 0.23 -6.47
N VAL A 16 -7.06 0.76 -5.26
CA VAL A 16 -7.13 -0.02 -4.03
C VAL A 16 -7.88 0.75 -2.95
N GLN A 17 -8.59 0.03 -2.10
CA GLN A 17 -9.16 0.56 -0.86
C GLN A 17 -8.38 -0.02 0.33
N TYR A 18 -7.96 0.84 1.25
CA TYR A 18 -7.23 0.48 2.46
C TYR A 18 -8.14 0.54 3.69
N THR A 19 -7.99 -0.45 4.57
CA THR A 19 -8.54 -0.46 5.92
C THR A 19 -7.50 -0.99 6.92
N SER A 20 -7.72 -0.71 8.20
CA SER A 20 -6.94 -1.27 9.31
C SER A 20 -7.88 -1.54 10.49
N GLU A 21 -7.42 -2.32 11.47
CA GLU A 21 -8.24 -2.67 12.64
C GLU A 21 -8.73 -1.44 13.42
N SER A 22 -7.92 -0.38 13.46
CA SER A 22 -8.24 0.88 14.14
C SER A 22 -9.09 1.84 13.31
N LEU A 23 -9.24 1.58 12.00
CA LEU A 23 -9.86 2.50 11.07
C LEU A 23 -11.24 1.99 10.64
N LYS A 24 -12.27 2.78 10.92
CA LYS A 24 -13.67 2.42 10.59
C LYS A 24 -14.08 2.75 9.15
N GLU A 25 -13.21 3.43 8.41
CA GLU A 25 -13.49 3.94 7.07
C GLU A 25 -12.50 3.38 6.04
N GLU A 26 -12.93 3.31 4.79
CA GLU A 26 -12.08 2.90 3.68
C GLU A 26 -11.35 4.11 3.10
N VAL A 27 -10.02 4.01 2.95
CA VAL A 27 -9.23 5.04 2.29
C VAL A 27 -8.90 4.62 0.87
N PRO A 28 -9.25 5.42 -0.15
CA PRO A 28 -8.86 5.13 -1.52
C PRO A 28 -7.36 5.33 -1.72
N GLY A 29 -6.80 4.56 -2.63
CA GLY A 29 -5.40 4.65 -3.01
C GLY A 29 -5.11 4.01 -4.36
N VAL A 30 -3.82 4.02 -4.73
CA VAL A 30 -3.32 3.43 -5.96
C VAL A 30 -2.05 2.65 -5.67
N ILE A 31 -1.98 1.41 -6.14
CA ILE A 31 -0.74 0.64 -6.15
C ILE A 31 0.23 1.31 -7.13
N LYS A 32 1.40 1.75 -6.64
CA LYS A 32 2.45 2.33 -7.50
C LYS A 32 3.29 1.25 -8.15
N ASP A 33 3.63 0.21 -7.39
CA ASP A 33 4.38 -0.96 -7.87
C ASP A 33 4.19 -2.19 -6.98
N ILE A 34 4.39 -3.36 -7.57
CA ILE A 34 4.20 -4.69 -6.97
C ILE A 34 5.41 -5.60 -7.25
N SER A 35 5.69 -6.51 -6.32
CA SER A 35 6.65 -7.61 -6.47
C SER A 35 6.18 -8.83 -5.69
N MET A 36 6.89 -9.94 -5.83
CA MET A 36 6.70 -11.13 -4.98
C MET A 36 6.92 -10.85 -3.48
N GLY A 37 7.65 -9.79 -3.13
CA GLY A 37 7.92 -9.42 -1.75
C GLY A 37 6.92 -8.41 -1.14
N GLY A 38 5.99 -7.86 -1.95
CA GLY A 38 5.01 -6.90 -1.46
C GLY A 38 4.67 -5.78 -2.45
N ILE A 39 3.76 -4.91 -2.01
CA ILE A 39 3.20 -3.78 -2.77
C ILE A 39 3.68 -2.45 -2.21
N ARG A 40 3.70 -1.41 -3.05
CA ARG A 40 3.82 0.00 -2.62
C ARG A 40 2.53 0.70 -3.02
N VAL A 41 1.89 1.35 -2.05
CA VAL A 41 0.60 1.99 -2.23
C VAL A 41 0.74 3.49 -1.93
N LEU A 42 0.11 4.32 -2.75
CA LEU A 42 -0.15 5.72 -2.43
C LEU A 42 -1.58 5.81 -1.91
N LEU A 43 -1.77 6.27 -0.68
CA LEU A 43 -3.07 6.45 -0.05
C LEU A 43 -3.45 7.93 -0.08
N TYR A 44 -4.72 8.24 -0.34
CA TYR A 44 -5.25 9.59 -0.27
C TYR A 44 -5.72 9.90 1.16
N THR A 45 -4.75 10.19 2.03
CA THR A 45 -4.97 10.41 3.46
C THR A 45 -4.11 11.57 3.98
N ASN A 46 -4.48 12.12 5.14
CA ASN A 46 -3.74 13.14 5.87
C ASN A 46 -3.03 12.61 7.13
N TYR A 47 -3.01 11.28 7.33
CA TYR A 47 -2.33 10.65 8.45
C TYR A 47 -1.33 9.60 7.98
N ASN A 48 -0.29 9.37 8.79
CA ASN A 48 0.66 8.28 8.57
C ASN A 48 0.08 6.95 9.02
N VAL A 49 0.32 5.90 8.23
CA VAL A 49 -0.05 4.53 8.59
C VAL A 49 1.07 3.93 9.45
N PRO A 50 0.82 3.50 10.70
CA PRO A 50 1.88 3.03 11.58
C PRO A 50 2.70 1.88 10.97
N ALA A 51 4.03 1.94 11.09
CA ALA A 51 4.89 0.81 10.77
C ALA A 51 4.53 -0.40 11.65
N ASP A 52 4.81 -1.60 11.14
CA ASP A 52 4.49 -2.90 11.73
C ASP A 52 3.00 -3.24 11.93
N SER A 53 2.10 -2.30 11.64
CA SER A 53 0.66 -2.55 11.63
C SER A 53 0.24 -3.49 10.49
N ILE A 54 -0.90 -4.17 10.68
CA ILE A 54 -1.54 -4.96 9.63
C ILE A 54 -2.45 -4.04 8.83
N ALA A 55 -2.19 -3.96 7.53
CA ALA A 55 -2.99 -3.27 6.55
C ALA A 55 -3.80 -4.26 5.73
N PHE A 56 -5.07 -3.94 5.49
CA PHE A 56 -5.95 -4.70 4.63
C PHE A 56 -6.25 -3.88 3.37
N PHE A 57 -6.18 -4.54 2.22
CA PHE A 57 -6.33 -3.91 0.91
C PHE A 57 -7.33 -4.67 0.06
N SER A 58 -8.29 -3.95 -0.51
CA SER A 58 -9.18 -4.43 -1.57
C SER A 58 -8.70 -3.86 -2.90
N ILE A 59 -8.01 -4.68 -3.70
CA ILE A 59 -7.49 -4.29 -5.02
C ILE A 59 -8.60 -4.46 -6.04
N LEU A 60 -9.00 -3.36 -6.67
CA LEU A 60 -10.10 -3.30 -7.61
C LEU A 60 -9.59 -3.64 -9.01
N LEU A 61 -10.00 -4.79 -9.52
CA LEU A 61 -9.78 -5.21 -10.90
C LEU A 61 -11.13 -5.13 -11.66
N PRO A 62 -11.12 -5.11 -13.00
CA PRO A 62 -12.34 -4.92 -13.78
C PRO A 62 -13.46 -5.94 -13.51
N GLU A 63 -13.10 -7.19 -13.21
CA GLU A 63 -14.05 -8.30 -13.07
C GLU A 63 -14.08 -8.89 -11.65
N ASN A 64 -13.11 -8.55 -10.80
CA ASN A 64 -12.97 -9.11 -9.46
C ASN A 64 -12.30 -8.13 -8.49
N THR A 65 -12.41 -8.43 -7.20
CA THR A 65 -11.67 -7.73 -6.16
C THR A 65 -10.73 -8.71 -5.47
N LEU A 66 -9.45 -8.38 -5.41
CA LEU A 66 -8.46 -9.18 -4.69
C LEU A 66 -8.27 -8.59 -3.29
N GLN A 67 -8.59 -9.36 -2.26
CA GLN A 67 -8.34 -8.99 -0.87
C GLN A 67 -6.95 -9.46 -0.44
N VAL A 68 -6.15 -8.53 0.08
CA VAL A 68 -4.78 -8.78 0.53
C VAL A 68 -4.59 -8.18 1.91
N SER A 69 -3.95 -8.92 2.82
CA SER A 69 -3.40 -8.35 4.05
C SER A 69 -1.88 -8.30 3.98
N ALA A 70 -1.28 -7.24 4.53
CA ALA A 70 0.16 -7.06 4.54
C ALA A 70 0.60 -6.32 5.80
N ARG A 71 1.84 -6.58 6.25
CA ARG A 71 2.47 -5.77 7.29
C ARG A 71 3.08 -4.52 6.66
N VAL A 72 2.82 -3.37 7.28
CA VAL A 72 3.39 -2.08 6.87
C VAL A 72 4.86 -2.04 7.25
N VAL A 73 5.75 -2.05 6.26
CA VAL A 73 7.21 -1.98 6.51
C VAL A 73 7.67 -0.55 6.73
N TRP A 74 7.03 0.40 6.05
CA TRP A 74 7.30 1.84 6.17
C TRP A 74 6.11 2.63 5.62
N SER A 75 5.96 3.87 6.06
CA SER A 75 5.01 4.84 5.51
C SER A 75 5.62 6.24 5.58
N GLN A 76 5.17 7.14 4.70
CA GLN A 76 5.53 8.54 4.76
C GLN A 76 4.38 9.38 4.21
N LEU A 77 4.09 10.50 4.86
CA LEU A 77 3.15 11.48 4.38
C LEU A 77 3.84 12.35 3.31
N GLU A 78 3.30 12.36 2.09
CA GLU A 78 3.83 13.25 1.06
C GLU A 78 3.56 14.72 1.45
N GLY A 79 4.62 15.51 1.61
CA GLY A 79 4.54 16.93 1.99
C GLY A 79 5.25 17.28 3.29
N GLU A 80 5.55 16.30 4.15
CA GLU A 80 6.49 16.47 5.27
C GLU A 80 7.92 16.37 4.71
N LYS A 81 8.54 17.53 4.44
CA LYS A 81 10.00 17.62 4.32
C LYS A 81 10.58 17.72 5.73
N GLU A 82 11.51 16.84 6.07
CA GLU A 82 12.47 17.09 7.16
C GLU A 82 13.27 18.37 6.90
#